data_AF-A0A923VTK6-F1
#
_entry.id   AF-A0A923VTK6-F1
#
_cell.length_a   1.000
_cell.length_b   1.000
_cell.length_c   1.000
_cell.angle_alpha   90.00
_cell.angle_beta   90.00
_cell.angle_gamma   90.00
#
_symmetry.space_group_name_H-M   'P 1'
#
loop_
_entity.id
_entity.type
_entity.pdbx_description
1 polymer ?
#
loop_
_entity_poly.entity_id
_entity_poly.type
_entity_poly.pdbx_seq_one_letter_code
_entity_poly.pdbx_strand_id
1 'polypeptide(L)'
;MKITTTHKVSAVTLLIALGIIYGDIGTSPLYVMKAIIGDKPINELLVYGAVSCVFWTLTFQTTLKYIILTLSADNHGEGGVFSLYALVKRFGKGKLVIPTILGATTLLADGIITPPISVASAVEGLSDIIPDIPTIPIVVVIISLLFIFQRFGTHKVGSIFGPAMFVWFCMLFVLGLSQIVHHPAILKALNPIYG
;
A
#
# COMPACT_ATOMS: atom_id res chain seq x y z
N MET A 1 36.15 2.91 -18.24
CA MET A 1 36.07 1.54 -17.69
C MET A 1 34.64 1.33 -17.17
N LYS A 2 33.78 0.69 -17.96
CA LYS A 2 32.38 0.40 -17.62
C LYS A 2 32.37 -0.79 -16.66
N ILE A 3 32.16 -0.54 -15.37
CA ILE A 3 31.85 -1.61 -14.41
C ILE A 3 30.34 -1.81 -14.50
N THR A 4 29.87 -2.64 -15.43
CA THR A 4 28.51 -3.15 -15.43
C THR A 4 28.46 -4.37 -14.53
N THR A 5 28.21 -4.16 -13.24
CA THR A 5 27.81 -5.22 -12.32
C THR A 5 26.37 -5.64 -12.65
N THR A 6 26.21 -6.66 -13.47
CA THR A 6 24.93 -7.36 -13.63
C THR A 6 24.61 -8.09 -12.34
N HIS A 7 23.88 -7.42 -11.44
CA HIS A 7 23.31 -8.07 -10.27
C HIS A 7 22.32 -9.15 -10.75
N LYS A 8 22.65 -10.43 -10.52
CA LYS A 8 21.72 -11.53 -10.77
C LYS A 8 20.53 -11.34 -9.84
N VAL A 9 19.35 -11.10 -10.42
CA VAL A 9 18.09 -11.05 -9.68
C VAL A 9 17.85 -12.44 -9.09
N SER A 10 18.05 -12.57 -7.78
CA SER A 10 17.75 -13.79 -7.04
C SER A 10 16.29 -13.80 -6.63
N ALA A 11 15.68 -14.99 -6.52
CA ALA A 11 14.32 -15.15 -6.00
C ALA A 11 14.14 -14.45 -4.64
N VAL A 12 15.18 -14.44 -3.81
CA VAL A 12 15.20 -13.73 -2.52
C VAL A 12 15.05 -12.21 -2.71
N THR A 13 15.76 -11.62 -3.68
CA THR A 13 15.68 -10.18 -3.97
C THR A 13 14.31 -9.81 -4.53
N LEU A 14 13.71 -10.68 -5.34
CA LEU A 14 12.35 -10.50 -5.87
C LEU A 14 11.30 -10.55 -4.75
N LEU A 15 11.46 -11.47 -3.80
CA LEU A 15 10.54 -11.66 -2.67
C LEU A 15 10.63 -10.50 -1.67
N ILE A 16 11.83 -9.98 -1.44
CA ILE A 16 12.05 -8.74 -0.67
C ILE A 16 11.40 -7.54 -1.37
N ALA A 17 11.63 -7.38 -2.68
CA ALA A 17 11.03 -6.30 -3.46
C ALA A 17 9.49 -6.40 -3.47
N LEU A 18 8.94 -7.61 -3.59
CA LEU A 18 7.52 -7.88 -3.52
C LEU A 18 6.95 -7.41 -2.17
N GLY A 19 7.56 -7.83 -1.06
CA GLY A 19 7.08 -7.45 0.28
C GLY A 19 7.16 -5.94 0.55
N ILE A 20 8.22 -5.27 0.10
CA ILE A 20 8.40 -3.82 0.31
C ILE A 20 7.41 -3.01 -0.54
N ILE A 21 7.22 -3.37 -1.82
CA ILE A 21 6.40 -2.59 -2.75
C ILE A 21 4.92 -2.89 -2.57
N TYR A 22 4.56 -4.17 -2.43
CA TYR A 22 3.16 -4.57 -2.39
C TYR A 22 2.58 -4.57 -0.97
N GLY A 23 3.39 -4.52 0.09
CA GLY A 23 2.86 -4.49 1.45
C GLY A 23 1.97 -3.28 1.74
N ASP A 24 2.36 -2.10 1.25
CA ASP A 24 1.56 -0.88 1.38
C ASP A 24 0.25 -0.97 0.57
N ILE A 25 0.37 -1.37 -0.71
CA ILE A 25 -0.77 -1.49 -1.63
C ILE A 25 -1.75 -2.57 -1.17
N GLY A 26 -1.25 -3.71 -0.67
CA GLY A 26 -2.06 -4.88 -0.35
C GLY A 26 -2.77 -4.81 0.99
N THR A 27 -2.22 -4.08 1.97
CA THR A 27 -2.89 -3.83 3.26
C THR A 27 -3.97 -2.76 3.14
N SER A 28 -3.89 -1.91 2.13
CA SER A 28 -4.77 -0.75 2.00
C SER A 28 -6.27 -1.07 1.88
N PRO A 29 -6.68 -2.06 1.07
CA PRO A 29 -8.07 -2.49 0.99
C PRO A 29 -8.68 -2.91 2.32
N LEU A 30 -7.88 -3.48 3.22
CA LEU A 30 -8.39 -4.02 4.49
C LEU A 30 -8.84 -2.90 5.43
N TYR A 31 -8.07 -1.80 5.53
CA TYR A 31 -8.52 -0.65 6.33
C TYR A 31 -9.73 0.03 5.70
N VAL A 32 -9.78 0.12 4.36
CA VAL A 32 -10.92 0.73 3.64
C VAL A 32 -12.19 -0.08 3.88
N MET A 33 -12.12 -1.41 3.78
CA MET A 33 -13.26 -2.29 4.01
C MET A 33 -13.80 -2.13 5.43
N LYS A 34 -12.91 -2.08 6.43
CA LYS A 34 -13.30 -1.82 7.83
C LYS A 34 -13.99 -0.45 7.98
N ALA A 35 -13.46 0.59 7.35
CA ALA A 35 -14.02 1.94 7.39
C ALA A 35 -15.38 2.08 6.66
N ILE A 36 -15.58 1.36 5.54
CA ILE A 36 -16.84 1.41 4.78
C ILE A 36 -17.96 0.68 5.52
N ILE A 37 -17.65 -0.50 6.08
CA ILE A 37 -18.61 -1.33 6.81
C ILE A 37 -19.03 -0.62 8.10
N GLY A 38 -18.07 -0.21 8.95
CA GLY A 38 -18.34 0.46 10.22
C GLY A 38 -19.44 -0.24 11.04
N ASP A 39 -20.38 0.55 11.57
CA ASP A 39 -21.56 0.05 12.30
C ASP A 39 -22.81 -0.11 11.42
N LYS A 40 -22.65 -0.07 10.08
CA LYS A 40 -23.80 -0.15 9.17
C LYS A 40 -24.31 -1.58 9.07
N PRO A 41 -25.63 -1.79 8.91
CA PRO A 41 -26.17 -3.13 8.66
C PRO A 41 -25.57 -3.69 7.37
N ILE A 42 -25.01 -4.89 7.45
CA ILE A 42 -24.40 -5.59 6.32
C ILE A 42 -25.51 -5.97 5.34
N ASN A 43 -25.56 -5.28 4.21
CA ASN A 43 -26.50 -5.53 3.12
C ASN A 43 -25.73 -5.88 1.84
N GLU A 44 -26.34 -6.63 0.93
CA GLU A 44 -25.71 -7.07 -0.33
C GLU A 44 -25.18 -5.89 -1.15
N LEU A 45 -25.93 -4.79 -1.22
CA LEU A 45 -25.50 -3.58 -1.93
C LEU A 45 -24.24 -2.96 -1.32
N LEU A 46 -24.13 -2.97 0.02
CA LEU A 46 -22.95 -2.45 0.72
C LEU A 46 -21.72 -3.30 0.39
N VAL A 47 -21.87 -4.63 0.39
CA VAL A 47 -20.77 -5.57 0.10
C VAL A 47 -20.33 -5.46 -1.36
N TYR A 48 -21.26 -5.53 -2.31
CA TYR A 48 -20.93 -5.42 -3.73
C TYR A 48 -20.38 -4.05 -4.10
N GLY A 49 -20.97 -2.97 -3.56
CA GLY A 49 -20.50 -1.61 -3.80
C GLY A 49 -19.12 -1.36 -3.21
N ALA A 50 -18.88 -1.74 -1.95
CA ALA A 50 -17.56 -1.58 -1.33
C ALA A 50 -16.45 -2.31 -2.10
N VAL A 51 -16.68 -3.57 -2.47
CA VAL A 51 -15.72 -4.36 -3.23
C VAL A 51 -15.51 -3.77 -4.63
N SER A 52 -16.57 -3.32 -5.30
CA SER A 52 -16.48 -2.66 -6.62
C SER A 52 -15.67 -1.37 -6.56
N CYS A 53 -15.98 -0.48 -5.60
CA CYS A 53 -15.27 0.78 -5.42
C CYS A 53 -13.78 0.53 -5.14
N VAL A 54 -13.44 -0.41 -4.26
CA VAL A 54 -12.04 -0.76 -3.96
C VAL A 54 -11.35 -1.31 -5.22
N PHE A 55 -11.97 -2.26 -5.93
CA PHE A 55 -11.41 -2.86 -7.13
C PHE A 55 -11.12 -1.80 -8.22
N TRP A 56 -12.10 -0.97 -8.53
CA TRP A 56 -11.97 0.05 -9.58
C TRP A 56 -11.06 1.20 -9.15
N THR A 57 -11.08 1.62 -7.88
CA THR A 57 -10.15 2.64 -7.37
C THR A 57 -8.71 2.17 -7.51
N LEU A 58 -8.39 0.94 -7.10
CA LEU A 58 -7.03 0.39 -7.25
C LEU A 58 -6.65 0.24 -8.72
N THR A 59 -7.57 -0.20 -9.57
CA THR A 59 -7.34 -0.38 -11.01
C THR A 59 -7.05 0.95 -11.69
N PHE A 60 -7.88 1.97 -11.42
CA PHE A 60 -7.67 3.31 -11.97
C PHE A 60 -6.45 4.00 -11.37
N GLN A 61 -6.23 3.88 -10.05
CA GLN A 61 -5.07 4.48 -9.40
C GLN A 61 -3.77 3.89 -9.96
N THR A 62 -3.65 2.57 -10.07
CA THR A 62 -2.45 1.93 -10.64
C THR A 62 -2.28 2.25 -12.12
N THR A 63 -3.36 2.22 -12.92
CA THR A 63 -3.28 2.50 -14.36
C THR A 63 -2.97 3.98 -14.66
N LEU A 64 -3.69 4.92 -14.05
CA LEU A 64 -3.54 6.34 -14.33
C LEU A 64 -2.28 6.94 -13.69
N LYS A 65 -2.06 6.72 -12.39
CA LYS A 65 -0.94 7.33 -11.66
C LYS A 65 0.40 6.65 -11.98
N TYR A 66 0.43 5.32 -12.01
CA TYR A 66 1.68 4.58 -12.15
C TYR A 66 2.00 4.27 -13.60
N ILE A 67 1.07 3.70 -14.38
CA ILE A 67 1.38 3.33 -15.77
C ILE A 67 1.46 4.59 -16.64
N ILE A 68 0.45 5.45 -16.64
CA ILE A 68 0.42 6.59 -17.56
C ILE A 68 1.37 7.70 -17.11
N LEU A 69 1.29 8.17 -15.87
CA LEU A 69 2.11 9.30 -15.40
C LEU A 69 3.56 8.92 -15.10
N THR A 70 3.78 7.80 -14.39
CA THR A 70 5.13 7.46 -13.89
C THR A 70 6.01 6.82 -14.97
N LEU A 71 5.46 5.96 -15.84
CA LEU A 71 6.24 5.38 -16.95
C LEU A 71 6.38 6.36 -18.13
N SER A 72 5.48 7.32 -18.32
CA SER A 72 5.65 8.36 -19.36
C SER A 72 6.60 9.49 -18.95
N ALA A 73 6.84 9.68 -17.66
CA ALA A 73 7.81 10.63 -17.13
C ALA A 73 9.21 10.00 -17.04
N ASP A 74 9.71 9.48 -18.17
CA ASP A 74 11.06 8.95 -18.29
C ASP A 74 12.07 10.10 -18.50
N ASN A 75 13.10 10.16 -17.65
CA ASN A 75 14.23 11.07 -17.81
C ASN A 75 15.52 10.23 -17.77
N HIS A 76 15.96 9.78 -18.95
CA HIS A 76 17.23 9.07 -19.14
C HIS A 76 17.37 7.76 -18.33
N GLY A 77 16.29 6.97 -18.18
CA GLY A 77 16.36 5.63 -17.60
C GLY A 77 16.26 5.56 -16.07
N GLU A 78 16.06 6.69 -15.39
CA GLU A 78 15.53 6.72 -14.02
C GLU A 78 14.03 7.04 -14.09
N GLY A 79 13.19 6.01 -14.27
CA GLY A 79 11.73 6.15 -14.16
C GLY A 79 11.28 6.13 -12.70
N GLY A 80 10.28 6.93 -12.33
CA GLY A 80 9.70 6.90 -10.99
C GLY A 80 9.52 8.26 -10.32
N VAL A 81 9.14 8.24 -9.04
CA VAL A 81 9.03 9.43 -8.16
C VAL A 81 10.35 10.22 -8.10
N PHE A 82 11.50 9.57 -8.33
CA PHE A 82 12.81 10.20 -8.44
C PHE A 82 13.01 11.01 -9.72
N SER A 83 12.35 10.63 -10.84
CA SER A 83 12.33 11.41 -12.07
C SER A 83 11.52 12.69 -11.88
N LEU A 84 10.41 12.62 -11.14
CA LEU A 84 9.62 13.76 -10.68
C LEU A 84 10.42 14.67 -9.74
N TYR A 85 11.18 14.12 -8.79
CA TYR A 85 12.08 14.89 -7.91
C TYR A 85 13.22 15.57 -8.71
N ALA A 86 13.76 14.88 -9.72
CA ALA A 86 14.75 15.45 -10.65
C ALA A 86 14.13 16.53 -11.55
N LEU A 87 12.88 16.36 -12.01
CA LEU A 87 12.12 17.36 -12.77
C LEU A 87 11.84 18.60 -11.90
N VAL A 88 11.42 18.40 -10.65
CA VAL A 88 11.24 19.42 -9.61
C VAL A 88 12.51 20.26 -9.41
N LYS A 89 13.67 19.60 -9.29
CA LYS A 89 14.96 20.25 -9.12
C LYS A 89 15.44 20.96 -10.40
N ARG A 90 15.06 20.46 -11.58
CA ARG A 90 15.47 20.96 -12.90
C ARG A 90 14.57 22.10 -13.43
N PHE A 91 13.28 22.08 -13.11
CA PHE A 91 12.27 23.08 -13.52
C PHE A 91 11.82 24.00 -12.38
N GLY A 92 12.41 23.88 -11.19
CA GLY A 92 12.22 24.77 -10.03
C GLY A 92 12.77 26.20 -10.22
N LYS A 93 12.68 26.76 -11.43
CA LYS A 93 12.91 28.18 -11.69
C LYS A 93 11.60 28.81 -12.17
N GLY A 94 11.09 29.77 -11.41
CA GLY A 94 9.88 30.54 -11.75
C GLY A 94 8.57 29.94 -11.22
N LYS A 95 7.50 29.97 -12.03
CA LYS A 95 6.11 29.68 -11.63
C LYS A 95 5.84 28.21 -11.22
N LEU A 96 6.79 27.30 -11.42
CA LEU A 96 6.67 25.86 -11.12
C LEU A 96 7.15 25.49 -9.70
N VAL A 97 7.70 26.43 -8.93
CA VAL A 97 8.21 26.17 -7.56
C VAL A 97 7.08 25.82 -6.57
N ILE A 98 5.95 26.52 -6.65
CA ILE A 98 4.79 26.30 -5.76
C ILE A 98 4.20 24.88 -5.92
N PRO A 99 3.80 24.43 -7.14
CA PRO A 99 3.24 23.08 -7.30
C PRO A 99 4.25 21.98 -6.96
N THR A 100 5.53 22.24 -7.17
CA THR A 100 6.64 21.37 -6.80
C THR A 100 6.76 21.17 -5.28
N ILE A 101 6.74 22.26 -4.50
CA ILE A 101 6.78 22.19 -3.05
C ILE A 101 5.54 21.47 -2.53
N LEU A 102 4.36 21.81 -3.05
CA LEU A 102 3.11 21.13 -2.69
C LEU A 102 3.20 19.61 -2.94
N GLY A 103 3.65 19.19 -4.13
CA GLY A 103 3.84 17.77 -4.45
C GLY A 103 4.85 17.06 -3.55
N ALA A 104 5.97 17.70 -3.21
CA ALA A 104 6.95 17.13 -2.28
C ALA A 104 6.38 17.00 -0.86
N THR A 105 5.64 17.99 -0.38
CA THR A 105 5.02 17.95 0.95
C THR A 105 3.91 16.90 1.05
N THR A 106 3.10 16.71 0.01
CA THR A 106 2.05 15.69 0.02
C THR A 106 2.64 14.27 -0.01
N LEU A 107 3.72 14.05 -0.76
CA LEU A 107 4.45 12.77 -0.75
C LEU A 107 5.08 12.48 0.62
N LEU A 108 5.65 13.49 1.28
CA LEU A 108 6.18 13.32 2.63
C LEU A 108 5.06 13.06 3.65
N ALA A 109 3.94 13.76 3.53
CA ALA A 109 2.78 13.55 4.40
C ALA A 109 2.24 12.12 4.27
N ASP A 110 2.12 11.60 3.05
CA ASP A 110 1.70 10.22 2.77
C ASP A 110 2.60 9.20 3.49
N GLY A 111 3.93 9.33 3.34
CA GLY A 111 4.89 8.46 4.01
C GLY A 111 4.88 8.53 5.54
N ILE A 112 4.43 9.65 6.13
CA ILE A 112 4.30 9.83 7.58
C ILE A 112 2.98 9.25 8.12
N ILE A 113 1.90 9.36 7.33
CA ILE A 113 0.54 9.01 7.75
C ILE A 113 0.26 7.50 7.65
N THR A 114 0.83 6.83 6.65
CA THR A 114 0.54 5.41 6.38
C THR A 114 0.88 4.45 7.53
N PRO A 115 2.08 4.49 8.17
CA PRO A 115 2.40 3.53 9.21
C PRO A 115 1.48 3.62 10.44
N PRO A 116 1.16 4.82 10.98
CA PRO A 116 0.16 4.95 12.04
C PRO A 116 -1.22 4.43 11.67
N ILE A 117 -1.74 4.75 10.47
CA ILE A 117 -3.06 4.29 10.04
C ILE A 117 -3.11 2.77 9.94
N SER A 118 -2.11 2.16 9.29
CA SER A 118 -2.05 0.71 9.11
C SER A 118 -2.02 -0.03 10.47
N VAL A 119 -1.20 0.44 11.41
CA VAL A 119 -1.12 -0.15 12.76
C VAL A 119 -2.40 0.09 13.56
N ALA A 120 -2.95 1.31 13.51
CA ALA A 120 -4.20 1.64 14.20
C ALA A 120 -5.35 0.76 13.72
N SER A 121 -5.56 0.65 12.41
CA SER A 121 -6.63 -0.19 11.84
C SER A 121 -6.46 -1.67 12.17
N ALA A 122 -5.22 -2.19 12.25
CA ALA A 122 -4.97 -3.56 12.67
C ALA A 122 -5.33 -3.81 14.14
N VAL A 123 -4.99 -2.87 15.03
CA VAL A 123 -5.31 -2.95 16.47
C VAL A 123 -6.81 -2.74 16.71
N GLU A 124 -7.43 -1.80 16.00
CA GLU A 124 -8.89 -1.58 16.03
C GLU A 124 -9.66 -2.80 15.52
N GLY A 125 -9.19 -3.46 14.45
CA GLY A 125 -9.77 -4.72 13.97
C GLY A 125 -9.71 -5.85 15.00
N LEU A 126 -8.71 -5.86 15.88
CA LEU A 126 -8.63 -6.81 16.99
C LEU A 126 -9.65 -6.49 18.11
N SER A 127 -10.03 -5.23 18.27
CA SER A 127 -11.00 -4.78 19.29
C SER A 127 -12.40 -5.36 19.08
N ASP A 128 -12.73 -5.79 17.85
CA ASP A 128 -14.00 -6.47 17.56
C ASP A 128 -14.07 -7.85 18.23
N ILE A 129 -12.92 -8.49 18.47
CA ILE A 129 -12.81 -9.84 19.04
C ILE A 129 -12.51 -9.76 20.53
N ILE A 130 -11.65 -8.83 20.93
CA ILE A 130 -11.25 -8.60 22.33
C ILE A 130 -11.74 -7.22 22.75
N PRO A 131 -12.91 -7.13 23.41
CA PRO A 131 -13.41 -5.85 23.93
C PRO A 131 -12.46 -5.29 25.00
N ASP A 132 -12.44 -3.96 25.13
CA ASP A 132 -11.65 -3.18 26.11
C ASP A 132 -10.12 -3.19 25.95
N ILE A 133 -9.59 -3.45 24.75
CA ILE A 133 -8.16 -3.24 24.49
C ILE A 133 -7.80 -1.74 24.44
N PRO A 134 -6.74 -1.29 25.13
CA PRO A 134 -6.29 0.10 25.07
C PRO A 134 -5.58 0.35 23.73
N THR A 135 -6.36 0.66 22.69
CA THR A 135 -5.90 0.82 21.30
C THR A 135 -4.79 1.86 21.17
N ILE A 136 -4.98 3.08 21.70
CA ILE A 136 -4.02 4.18 21.57
C ILE A 136 -2.64 3.82 22.17
N PRO A 137 -2.53 3.36 23.44
CA PRO A 137 -1.24 2.92 23.98
C PRO A 137 -0.56 1.81 23.18
N ILE A 138 -1.33 0.80 22.72
CA ILE A 138 -0.79 -0.32 21.94
C ILE A 138 -0.20 0.17 20.63
N VAL A 139 -0.93 1.03 19.91
CA VAL A 139 -0.47 1.62 18.63
C VAL A 139 0.82 2.41 18.84
N VAL A 140 0.88 3.26 19.87
CA VAL A 140 2.08 4.05 20.20
C VAL A 140 3.28 3.15 20.51
N VAL A 141 3.06 2.06 21.27
CA VAL A 141 4.12 1.09 21.59
C VAL A 141 4.61 0.37 20.35
N ILE A 142 3.70 -0.13 19.51
CA ILE A 142 4.06 -0.84 18.26
C ILE A 142 4.86 0.09 17.35
N ILE A 143 4.38 1.31 17.10
CA ILE A 143 5.07 2.29 16.27
C ILE A 143 6.46 2.60 16.85
N SER A 144 6.54 2.87 18.15
CA SER A 144 7.82 3.17 18.81
C SER A 144 8.82 2.03 18.64
N LEU A 145 8.39 0.78 18.84
CA LEU A 145 9.25 -0.40 18.65
C LEU A 145 9.67 -0.58 17.19
N LEU A 146 8.75 -0.39 16.24
CA LEU A 146 9.05 -0.47 14.81
C LEU A 146 10.11 0.56 14.41
N PHE A 147 9.97 1.82 14.83
CA PHE A 147 10.93 2.89 14.52
C PHE A 147 12.28 2.70 15.23
N ILE A 148 12.29 2.17 16.47
CA ILE A 148 13.53 1.79 17.16
C ILE A 148 14.24 0.67 16.38
N PHE A 149 13.51 -0.34 15.92
CA PHE A 149 14.09 -1.47 15.20
C PHE A 149 14.61 -1.07 13.81
N GLN A 150 13.97 -0.10 13.15
CA GLN A 150 14.45 0.48 11.89
C GLN A 150 15.84 1.12 12.00
N ARG A 151 16.25 1.58 13.20
CA ARG A 151 17.61 2.13 13.45
C ARG A 151 18.72 1.13 13.16
N PHE A 152 18.47 -0.17 13.26
CA PHE A 152 19.46 -1.23 13.02
C PHE A 152 19.69 -1.55 11.52
N GLY A 153 19.02 -0.81 10.63
CA GLY A 153 19.24 -0.86 9.19
C GLY A 153 18.05 -1.46 8.44
N THR A 154 17.52 -0.69 7.48
CA THR A 154 16.40 -1.05 6.60
C THR A 154 16.64 -2.33 5.80
N HIS A 155 17.89 -2.67 5.51
CA HIS A 155 18.23 -3.90 4.80
C HIS A 155 17.87 -5.17 5.58
N LYS A 156 18.11 -5.19 6.90
CA LYS A 156 17.78 -6.34 7.75
C LYS A 156 16.27 -6.46 7.95
N VAL A 157 15.60 -5.32 8.13
CA VAL A 157 14.13 -5.26 8.26
C VAL A 157 13.46 -5.77 6.99
N GLY A 158 13.87 -5.27 5.81
CA GLY A 158 13.31 -5.70 4.52
C GLY A 158 13.49 -7.19 4.24
N SER A 159 14.61 -7.78 4.69
CA SER A 159 14.86 -9.22 4.51
C SER A 159 13.94 -10.11 5.33
N ILE A 160 13.44 -9.64 6.49
CA ILE A 160 12.46 -10.37 7.32
C ILE A 160 11.04 -10.09 6.83
N PHE A 161 10.79 -8.84 6.42
CA PHE A 161 9.47 -8.39 5.98
C PHE A 161 9.02 -9.07 4.68
N GLY A 162 9.94 -9.28 3.72
CA GLY A 162 9.63 -9.96 2.46
C GLY A 162 8.95 -11.33 2.66
N PRO A 163 9.62 -12.30 3.33
CA PRO A 163 9.03 -13.60 3.62
C PRO A 163 7.72 -13.53 4.40
N ALA A 164 7.63 -12.66 5.41
CA ALA A 164 6.40 -12.49 6.20
C ALA A 164 5.23 -12.02 5.32
N MET A 165 5.46 -11.03 4.45
CA MET A 165 4.47 -10.54 3.50
C MET A 165 4.05 -11.60 2.49
N PHE A 166 5.00 -12.42 2.01
CA PHE A 166 4.66 -13.53 1.11
C PHE A 166 3.73 -14.54 1.77
N VAL A 167 4.05 -14.97 3.01
CA VAL A 167 3.17 -15.86 3.78
C VAL A 167 1.78 -15.25 3.97
N TRP A 168 1.73 -13.96 4.31
CA TRP A 168 0.48 -13.24 4.48
C TRP A 168 -0.34 -13.14 3.19
N PHE A 169 0.28 -12.82 2.05
CA PHE A 169 -0.40 -12.81 0.75
C PHE A 169 -0.89 -14.19 0.33
N CYS A 170 -0.10 -15.24 0.59
CA CYS A 170 -0.54 -16.62 0.36
C CYS A 170 -1.76 -16.97 1.22
N MET A 171 -1.77 -16.56 2.49
CA MET A 171 -2.92 -16.73 3.37
C MET A 171 -4.17 -16.03 2.81
N LEU A 172 -4.05 -14.75 2.42
CA LEU A 172 -5.16 -14.00 1.83
C LEU A 172 -5.64 -14.64 0.51
N PHE A 173 -4.72 -15.13 -0.32
CA PHE A 173 -5.07 -15.79 -1.57
C PHE A 173 -5.88 -17.07 -1.32
N VAL A 174 -5.44 -17.93 -0.40
CA VAL A 174 -6.14 -19.18 -0.06
C VAL A 174 -7.51 -18.89 0.54
N LEU A 175 -7.59 -17.98 1.52
CA LEU A 175 -8.86 -17.61 2.16
C LEU A 175 -9.82 -16.93 1.19
N GLY A 176 -9.31 -15.99 0.38
CA GLY A 176 -10.09 -15.29 -0.63
C GLY A 176 -10.63 -16.25 -1.68
N LEU A 177 -9.80 -17.16 -2.19
CA LEU A 177 -10.22 -18.17 -3.16
C LEU A 177 -11.27 -19.10 -2.57
N SER A 178 -11.08 -19.55 -1.32
CA SER A 178 -12.07 -20.36 -0.60
C SER A 178 -13.42 -19.66 -0.51
N GLN A 179 -13.45 -18.36 -0.18
CA GLN A 179 -14.68 -17.58 -0.08
C GLN A 179 -15.35 -17.34 -1.45
N ILE A 180 -14.57 -17.12 -2.51
CA ILE A 180 -15.10 -16.98 -3.88
C ILE A 180 -15.78 -18.27 -4.34
N VAL A 181 -15.23 -19.43 -3.99
CA VAL A 181 -15.85 -20.73 -4.32
C VAL A 181 -17.19 -20.92 -3.59
N HIS A 182 -17.29 -20.52 -2.32
CA HIS A 182 -18.56 -20.58 -1.58
C HIS A 182 -19.58 -19.54 -2.03
N HIS A 183 -19.14 -18.35 -2.44
CA HIS A 183 -19.98 -17.23 -2.84
C HIS A 183 -19.60 -16.67 -4.22
N PRO A 184 -19.85 -17.42 -5.32
CA PRO A 184 -19.43 -17.01 -6.66
C PRO A 184 -20.13 -15.72 -7.14
N ALA A 185 -21.27 -15.37 -6.52
CA ALA A 185 -21.97 -14.12 -6.78
C ALA A 185 -21.11 -12.86 -6.49
N ILE A 186 -20.06 -12.96 -5.66
CA ILE A 186 -19.14 -11.85 -5.37
C ILE A 186 -18.44 -11.31 -6.62
N LEU A 187 -18.29 -12.14 -7.66
CA LEU A 187 -17.71 -11.70 -8.94
C LEU A 187 -18.56 -10.62 -9.64
N LYS A 188 -19.85 -10.50 -9.30
CA LYS A 188 -20.70 -9.41 -9.78
C LYS A 188 -20.19 -8.03 -9.30
N ALA A 189 -19.49 -7.96 -8.16
CA ALA A 189 -18.87 -6.73 -7.68
C ALA A 189 -17.81 -6.17 -8.62
N LEU A 190 -17.28 -6.95 -9.57
CA LEU A 190 -16.36 -6.43 -10.59
C LEU A 190 -17.07 -5.48 -11.57
N ASN A 191 -18.40 -5.53 -11.64
CA ASN A 191 -19.15 -4.60 -12.47
C ASN A 191 -19.14 -3.19 -11.83
N PRO A 192 -18.67 -2.15 -12.55
CA PRO A 192 -18.62 -0.79 -12.04
C PRO A 192 -20.00 -0.20 -11.75
N ILE A 193 -21.10 -0.81 -12.21
CA ILE A 193 -22.46 -0.36 -11.92
C ILE A 193 -22.79 -0.41 -10.41
N TYR A 194 -22.09 -1.24 -9.64
CA TYR A 194 -22.30 -1.35 -8.20
C TYR A 194 -21.58 -0.27 -7.37
N GLY A 195 -20.59 0.44 -7.93
CA GLY A 195 -19.67 1.31 -7.20
C GLY A 195 -19.42 2.67 -7.83
#